data_AF-A0A0P7Z2N5-F1
#
_entry.id   AF-A0A0P7Z2N5-F1
#
_cell.length_a   1.000
_cell.length_b   1.000
_cell.length_c   1.000
_cell.angle_alpha   90.00
_cell.angle_beta   90.00
_cell.angle_gamma   90.00
#
_symmetry.space_group_name_H-M   'P 1'
#
loop_
_entity.id
_entity.type
_entity.pdbx_description
1 polymer ?
#
loop_
_entity_poly.entity_id
_entity_poly.type
_entity_poly.pdbx_seq_one_letter_code
_entity_poly.pdbx_strand_id
1 'polypeptide(L)'
;MKNTIGTNAVYQRFGVSRLLQATALGAGLVLLPLSQAVAQQLPSDMSVPGSSNLQETVQQAITQNPEVNSAFRAFNAAGFDKDEAFGGYLPSVDATAGVGRESVEGDGRGSFDTDFAQLELTQMVYDGFATAGRVEQLDRAQLVRYYELLGASETVALEATTAYADVLRYRELVRLAQDNYRQHIRVYDQIDERARSGAGRGVDLEQITGRVALAESNLLTEASNLHDVSARYNRIVGDLPVENLEPAPEFSDELPSSVQEAVSLAFEGNPDFHAAIEDIAASRAEQDVAKSGFHPRVDIVGRTGSNNDDSAPVGRRDQSSLEVIASMNLYRGGSDLASFRAASERIEEAVDNRELACHNVRQTTQIAYADTQRLREQMRYLNQHRQSIDRVRGAYQQQFDIGERTLLDVLDSENEFFEASRAYANAQYDVAIADAETLASMGQLMRTLEVSRADMPSLADLDSDGVELDAETICSDQAPANYSLEDLVGSTSNGASSEGRTTSSVGTDNAVDTFSVAEGTSNTMKGPSTFTDELVNTTPASANAFLQVAALSSQASAVALQETLEKQLNTSTRVVNDGGLYRVQVGTTDDAAPDFRRQLSDLGYVEAFIVSS
;
A
#
# COMPACT_ATOMS: atom_id res chain seq x y z
N MET A 1 52.51 -38.85 17.08
CA MET A 1 53.72 -38.34 16.40
C MET A 1 53.83 -36.86 16.66
N LYS A 2 55.03 -36.39 17.03
CA LYS A 2 55.37 -35.02 17.42
C LYS A 2 55.24 -34.03 16.25
N ASN A 3 54.64 -32.86 16.47
CA ASN A 3 55.17 -31.56 16.03
C ASN A 3 54.36 -30.41 16.68
N THR A 4 54.87 -29.70 17.68
CA THR A 4 55.78 -28.52 17.68
C THR A 4 55.13 -27.19 17.27
N ILE A 5 54.61 -26.49 18.30
CA ILE A 5 54.76 -25.07 18.68
C ILE A 5 55.27 -24.06 17.63
N GLY A 6 54.57 -22.92 17.55
CA GLY A 6 55.08 -21.67 16.97
C GLY A 6 54.22 -20.44 17.32
N THR A 7 54.31 -19.96 18.57
CA THR A 7 53.91 -18.61 19.00
C THR A 7 54.90 -17.57 18.48
N ASN A 8 54.42 -16.39 18.09
CA ASN A 8 55.07 -15.10 18.42
C ASN A 8 54.15 -13.91 18.15
N ALA A 9 53.99 -13.09 19.20
CA ALA A 9 53.53 -11.71 19.15
C ALA A 9 54.67 -10.79 18.66
N VAL A 10 54.33 -9.52 18.33
CA VAL A 10 54.98 -8.28 18.83
C VAL A 10 54.63 -7.06 17.93
N TYR A 11 54.01 -6.06 18.57
CA TYR A 11 54.11 -4.59 18.46
C TYR A 11 54.76 -3.89 17.24
N GLN A 12 54.11 -2.82 16.76
CA GLN A 12 54.47 -1.37 16.88
C GLN A 12 53.57 -0.54 15.92
N ARG A 13 52.76 0.45 16.34
CA ARG A 13 53.00 1.84 16.80
C ARG A 13 53.59 2.82 15.76
N PHE A 14 52.82 3.90 15.54
CA PHE A 14 53.12 5.29 15.14
C PHE A 14 53.54 5.65 13.71
N GLY A 15 52.84 6.67 13.18
CA GLY A 15 53.25 7.47 12.04
C GLY A 15 52.34 8.69 11.79
N VAL A 16 52.44 9.70 12.64
CA VAL A 16 51.94 11.08 12.40
C VAL A 16 53.12 11.93 11.92
N SER A 17 52.95 12.72 10.85
CA SER A 17 53.71 13.93 10.41
C SER A 17 53.59 14.10 8.89
N ARG A 18 53.51 15.26 8.22
CA ARG A 18 53.59 16.70 8.55
C ARG A 18 53.27 17.51 7.27
N LEU A 19 52.66 18.68 7.46
CA LEU A 19 52.90 20.00 6.82
C LEU A 19 53.21 20.12 5.32
N LEU A 20 52.44 21.00 4.64
CA LEU A 20 52.99 22.08 3.81
C LEU A 20 51.99 23.26 3.73
N GLN A 21 52.49 24.45 4.09
CA GLN A 21 51.87 25.77 3.90
C GLN A 21 52.24 26.32 2.52
N ALA A 22 51.38 27.13 1.90
CA ALA A 22 51.77 28.35 1.18
C ALA A 22 50.56 29.25 0.87
N THR A 23 50.72 30.52 1.22
CA THR A 23 49.86 31.70 1.04
C THR A 23 50.02 32.36 -0.34
N ALA A 24 48.97 32.99 -0.88
CA ALA A 24 49.11 34.22 -1.69
C ALA A 24 47.81 35.03 -1.73
N LEU A 25 47.93 36.30 -1.34
CA LEU A 25 46.96 37.39 -1.48
C LEU A 25 46.78 37.78 -2.97
N GLY A 26 45.55 38.14 -3.34
CA GLY A 26 45.25 38.82 -4.60
C GLY A 26 43.95 39.60 -4.49
N ALA A 27 44.06 40.88 -4.12
CA ALA A 27 42.96 41.84 -4.18
C ALA A 27 42.74 42.30 -5.63
N GLY A 28 41.51 42.14 -6.12
CA GLY A 28 41.07 42.65 -7.42
C GLY A 28 39.65 43.21 -7.30
N LEU A 29 39.57 44.51 -7.04
CA LEU A 29 38.41 45.35 -7.32
C LEU A 29 38.23 45.41 -8.85
N VAL A 30 37.03 45.15 -9.39
CA VAL A 30 36.48 45.78 -10.61
C VAL A 30 35.02 45.32 -10.87
N LEU A 31 34.15 46.32 -10.92
CA LEU A 31 32.93 46.52 -11.73
C LEU A 31 31.81 45.46 -11.77
N LEU A 32 30.67 45.89 -11.21
CA LEU A 32 29.31 45.43 -11.53
C LEU A 32 29.04 45.41 -13.05
N PRO A 33 28.31 44.39 -13.53
CA PRO A 33 27.29 44.59 -14.54
C PRO A 33 25.91 44.21 -13.97
N LEU A 34 25.03 45.21 -14.01
CA LEU A 34 23.64 45.14 -14.50
C LEU A 34 22.98 43.75 -14.53
N SER A 35 21.97 43.60 -13.67
CA SER A 35 20.66 43.01 -13.99
C SER A 35 20.67 41.88 -15.02
N GLN A 36 20.96 40.67 -14.54
CA GLN A 36 20.32 39.48 -15.09
C GLN A 36 19.21 39.08 -14.12
N ALA A 37 17.97 39.15 -14.61
CA ALA A 37 16.87 38.44 -14.00
C ALA A 37 17.26 36.96 -13.97
N VAL A 38 17.69 36.49 -12.80
CA VAL A 38 17.83 35.07 -12.53
C VAL A 38 16.41 34.53 -12.59
N ALA A 39 16.08 33.85 -13.69
CA ALA A 39 15.02 32.86 -13.65
C ALA A 39 15.39 31.94 -12.48
N GLN A 40 14.59 31.97 -11.41
CA GLN A 40 14.80 31.14 -10.24
C GLN A 40 14.72 29.67 -10.67
N GLN A 41 15.86 29.13 -11.08
CA GLN A 41 16.05 27.69 -11.23
C GLN A 41 16.00 27.09 -9.84
N LEU A 42 15.17 26.05 -9.70
CA LEU A 42 15.06 25.24 -8.50
C LEU A 42 16.47 24.81 -8.03
N PRO A 43 16.67 24.60 -6.72
CA PRO A 43 17.95 24.11 -6.18
C PRO A 43 18.41 22.84 -6.93
N SER A 44 19.67 22.83 -7.37
CA SER A 44 20.27 21.76 -8.18
C SER A 44 20.32 20.40 -7.48
N ASP A 45 20.11 20.37 -6.16
CA ASP A 45 20.18 19.16 -5.34
C ASP A 45 18.85 18.35 -5.34
N MET A 46 17.81 18.84 -6.02
CA MET A 46 16.47 18.21 -6.05
C MET A 46 16.22 17.33 -7.29
N SER A 47 17.14 17.33 -8.26
CA SER A 47 17.00 16.57 -9.50
C SER A 47 18.32 16.24 -10.16
N VAL A 48 18.36 15.16 -10.92
CA VAL A 48 19.54 14.76 -11.70
C VAL A 48 19.38 15.19 -13.16
N PRO A 49 20.44 15.64 -13.86
CA PRO A 49 20.38 15.91 -15.29
C PRO A 49 20.02 14.65 -16.08
N GLY A 50 19.05 14.72 -16.99
CA GLY A 50 18.63 13.59 -17.82
C GLY A 50 17.20 13.70 -18.33
N SER A 51 16.75 12.65 -19.01
CA SER A 51 15.35 12.41 -19.35
C SER A 51 14.96 10.98 -18.98
N SER A 52 13.75 10.78 -18.49
CA SER A 52 13.19 9.47 -18.16
C SER A 52 11.69 9.48 -18.46
N ASN A 53 11.16 8.33 -18.85
CA ASN A 53 9.74 8.10 -19.05
C ASN A 53 9.15 7.24 -17.91
N LEU A 54 7.82 7.11 -17.90
CA LEU A 54 7.13 6.35 -16.87
C LEU A 54 7.53 4.86 -16.89
N GLN A 55 7.62 4.24 -18.08
CA GLN A 55 7.96 2.83 -18.23
C GLN A 55 9.33 2.51 -17.62
N GLU A 56 10.36 3.30 -17.93
CA GLU A 56 11.71 3.16 -17.39
C GLU A 56 11.72 3.34 -15.86
N THR A 57 10.99 4.34 -15.35
CA THR A 57 10.88 4.60 -13.91
C THR A 57 10.25 3.43 -13.17
N VAL A 58 9.14 2.89 -13.69
CA VAL A 58 8.43 1.75 -13.09
C VAL A 58 9.28 0.48 -13.19
N GLN A 59 9.90 0.22 -14.35
CA GLN A 59 10.81 -0.91 -14.54
C GLN A 59 11.98 -0.88 -13.54
N GLN A 60 12.54 0.30 -13.29
CA GLN A 60 13.56 0.49 -12.27
C GLN A 60 13.02 0.19 -10.87
N ALA A 61 11.86 0.74 -10.52
CA ALA A 61 11.23 0.55 -9.22
C ALA A 61 10.96 -0.95 -8.93
N ILE A 62 10.30 -1.69 -9.83
CA ILE A 62 10.00 -3.12 -9.60
C ILE A 62 11.26 -4.00 -9.51
N THR A 63 12.37 -3.55 -10.10
CA THR A 63 13.64 -4.29 -10.07
C THR A 63 14.42 -4.03 -8.79
N GLN A 64 14.45 -2.78 -8.32
CA GLN A 64 15.32 -2.34 -7.23
C GLN A 64 14.62 -2.23 -5.87
N ASN A 65 13.29 -2.07 -5.85
CA ASN A 65 12.55 -1.82 -4.63
C ASN A 65 12.70 -2.99 -3.62
N PRO A 66 13.04 -2.72 -2.34
CA PRO A 66 13.22 -3.75 -1.32
C PRO A 66 11.99 -4.62 -1.05
N GLU A 67 10.78 -4.11 -1.24
CA GLU A 67 9.53 -4.82 -1.01
C GLU A 67 9.32 -5.93 -2.06
N VAL A 68 9.44 -5.58 -3.34
CA VAL A 68 9.41 -6.57 -4.45
C VAL A 68 10.54 -7.57 -4.30
N ASN A 69 11.75 -7.10 -3.96
CA ASN A 69 12.89 -7.99 -3.75
C ASN A 69 12.66 -8.93 -2.55
N SER A 70 11.98 -8.50 -1.49
CA SER A 70 11.62 -9.35 -0.36
C SER A 70 10.62 -10.44 -0.78
N ALA A 71 9.56 -10.06 -1.50
CA ALA A 71 8.59 -11.01 -2.05
C ALA A 71 9.27 -12.01 -3.01
N PHE A 72 10.22 -11.55 -3.82
CA PHE A 72 10.99 -12.41 -4.72
C PHE A 72 11.85 -13.42 -3.96
N ARG A 73 12.47 -13.01 -2.84
CA ARG A 73 13.21 -13.95 -1.98
C ARG A 73 12.28 -14.96 -1.31
N ALA A 74 11.08 -14.55 -0.91
CA ALA A 74 10.07 -15.46 -0.35
C ALA A 74 9.60 -16.50 -1.39
N PHE A 75 9.37 -16.09 -2.64
CA PHE A 75 9.07 -17.00 -3.75
C PHE A 75 10.20 -18.00 -4.00
N ASN A 76 11.45 -17.54 -4.06
CA ASN A 76 12.59 -18.44 -4.24
C ASN A 76 12.76 -19.42 -3.07
N ALA A 77 12.53 -18.96 -1.83
CA ALA A 77 12.55 -19.82 -0.65
C ALA A 77 11.49 -20.92 -0.73
N ALA A 78 10.26 -20.59 -1.15
CA ALA A 78 9.20 -21.58 -1.34
C ALA A 78 9.57 -22.65 -2.39
N GLY A 79 10.30 -22.26 -3.45
CA GLY A 79 10.87 -23.23 -4.40
C GLY A 79 11.85 -24.20 -3.74
N PHE A 80 12.73 -23.71 -2.87
CA PHE A 80 13.64 -24.59 -2.12
C PHE A 80 12.94 -25.42 -1.04
N ASP A 81 11.85 -24.94 -0.45
CA ASP A 81 11.01 -25.72 0.48
C ASP A 81 10.34 -26.89 -0.26
N LYS A 82 9.88 -26.68 -1.49
CA LYS A 82 9.39 -27.75 -2.37
C LYS A 82 10.49 -28.78 -2.66
N ASP A 83 11.70 -28.34 -2.99
CA ASP A 83 12.85 -29.22 -3.22
C ASP A 83 13.24 -30.01 -1.95
N GLU A 84 13.16 -29.38 -0.77
CA GLU A 84 13.37 -30.03 0.53
C GLU A 84 12.37 -31.18 0.72
N ALA A 85 11.08 -30.94 0.50
CA ALA A 85 10.06 -31.97 0.59
C ALA A 85 10.25 -33.07 -0.47
N PHE A 86 10.67 -32.71 -1.68
CA PHE A 86 11.00 -33.67 -2.73
C PHE A 86 12.13 -34.61 -2.31
N GLY A 87 13.06 -34.14 -1.47
CA GLY A 87 14.08 -34.96 -0.84
C GLY A 87 13.53 -36.19 -0.10
N GLY A 88 12.28 -36.17 0.36
CA GLY A 88 11.59 -37.32 0.97
C GLY A 88 11.42 -38.53 0.03
N TYR A 89 11.43 -38.31 -1.29
CA TYR A 89 11.43 -39.40 -2.27
C TYR A 89 12.80 -40.07 -2.45
N LEU A 90 13.86 -39.38 -2.05
CA LEU A 90 15.23 -39.81 -2.23
C LEU A 90 15.72 -40.61 -1.02
N PRO A 91 16.74 -41.47 -1.19
CA PRO A 91 17.31 -42.20 -0.07
C PRO A 91 18.06 -41.27 0.88
N SER A 92 17.89 -41.45 2.19
CA SER A 92 18.74 -40.84 3.20
C SER A 92 19.89 -41.78 3.57
N VAL A 93 21.07 -41.22 3.81
CA VAL A 93 22.25 -41.96 4.30
C VAL A 93 22.78 -41.26 5.54
N ASP A 94 22.64 -41.93 6.68
CA ASP A 94 23.00 -41.41 7.99
C ASP A 94 24.22 -42.16 8.54
N ALA A 95 25.17 -41.41 9.09
CA ALA A 95 26.35 -41.97 9.74
C ALA A 95 26.26 -41.72 11.25
N THR A 96 26.25 -42.79 12.04
CA THR A 96 26.27 -42.71 13.50
C THR A 96 27.53 -43.37 14.03
N ALA A 97 28.20 -42.74 14.98
CA ALA A 97 29.34 -43.32 15.68
C ALA A 97 29.28 -42.93 17.15
N GLY A 98 29.65 -43.85 18.03
CA GLY A 98 29.58 -43.64 19.46
C GLY A 98 30.68 -44.39 20.17
N VAL A 99 31.07 -43.87 21.34
CA VAL A 99 31.93 -44.55 22.30
C VAL A 99 31.26 -44.41 23.66
N GLY A 100 31.31 -45.46 24.47
CA GLY A 100 30.64 -45.47 25.76
C GLY A 100 31.14 -46.59 26.65
N ARG A 101 30.54 -46.67 27.83
CA ARG A 101 30.77 -47.76 28.79
C ARG A 101 29.44 -48.39 29.12
N GLU A 102 29.31 -49.68 28.84
CA GLU A 102 28.11 -50.45 29.13
C GLU A 102 28.35 -51.29 30.38
N SER A 103 27.28 -51.60 31.11
CA SER A 103 27.30 -52.51 32.24
C SER A 103 26.13 -53.47 32.09
N VAL A 104 26.43 -54.74 31.82
CA VAL A 104 25.42 -55.79 31.66
C VAL A 104 25.49 -56.76 32.83
N GLU A 105 24.38 -56.86 33.57
CA GLU A 105 24.22 -57.80 34.68
C GLU A 105 23.54 -59.08 34.20
N GLY A 106 24.03 -60.25 34.65
CA GLY A 106 23.36 -61.55 34.43
C GLY A 106 23.94 -62.46 33.35
N ASP A 107 24.90 -62.00 32.54
CA ASP A 107 25.57 -62.82 31.51
C ASP A 107 27.09 -62.97 31.71
N GLY A 108 27.62 -62.42 32.81
CA GLY A 108 29.03 -62.54 33.21
C GLY A 108 29.98 -61.49 32.60
N ARG A 109 29.47 -60.52 31.82
CA ARG A 109 30.30 -59.53 31.11
C ARG A 109 30.68 -58.30 31.94
N GLY A 110 29.90 -57.95 32.97
CA GLY A 110 30.23 -56.86 33.89
C GLY A 110 30.18 -55.49 33.19
N SER A 111 31.13 -54.60 33.51
CA SER A 111 31.25 -53.29 32.85
C SER A 111 32.44 -53.27 31.89
N PHE A 112 32.17 -52.87 30.65
CA PHE A 112 33.12 -52.86 29.55
C PHE A 112 32.96 -51.60 28.70
N ASP A 113 34.02 -51.24 27.98
CA ASP A 113 34.00 -50.14 27.04
C ASP A 113 33.44 -50.64 25.70
N THR A 114 32.66 -49.80 25.01
CA THR A 114 32.06 -50.09 23.71
C THR A 114 32.29 -48.92 22.76
N ASP A 115 32.60 -49.23 21.51
CA ASP A 115 32.64 -48.27 20.42
C ASP A 115 31.95 -48.83 19.17
N PHE A 116 31.21 -47.98 18.47
CA PHE A 116 30.53 -48.38 17.24
C PHE A 116 30.60 -47.29 16.18
N ALA A 117 30.53 -47.71 14.93
CA ALA A 117 30.31 -46.86 13.77
C ALA A 117 29.36 -47.59 12.81
N GLN A 118 28.27 -46.93 12.43
CA GLN A 118 27.21 -47.47 11.58
C GLN A 118 26.83 -46.46 10.51
N LEU A 119 26.64 -46.96 9.28
CA LEU A 119 25.95 -46.28 8.20
C LEU A 119 24.55 -46.90 8.07
N GLU A 120 23.53 -46.06 7.99
CA GLU A 120 22.15 -46.44 7.76
C GLU A 120 21.64 -45.76 6.49
N LEU A 121 21.19 -46.57 5.54
CA LEU A 121 20.49 -46.15 4.33
C LEU A 121 19.00 -46.36 4.55
N THR A 122 18.20 -45.31 4.45
CA THR A 122 16.74 -45.40 4.50
C THR A 122 16.16 -44.89 3.20
N GLN A 123 15.38 -45.73 2.51
CA GLN A 123 14.62 -45.35 1.32
C GLN A 123 13.14 -45.57 1.59
N MET A 124 12.36 -44.49 1.55
CA MET A 124 10.90 -44.60 1.58
C MET A 124 10.42 -45.27 0.29
N VAL A 125 9.57 -46.30 0.43
CA VAL A 125 8.87 -46.95 -0.70
C VAL A 125 7.43 -46.48 -0.76
N TYR A 126 6.79 -46.35 0.41
CA TYR A 126 5.43 -45.88 0.55
C TYR A 126 5.23 -45.30 1.95
N ASP A 127 4.58 -44.15 2.09
CA ASP A 127 4.35 -43.51 3.38
C ASP A 127 2.90 -43.06 3.57
N GLY A 128 1.96 -43.68 2.85
CA GLY A 128 0.58 -43.21 2.85
C GLY A 128 0.34 -41.97 2.00
N PHE A 129 1.21 -41.71 1.02
CA PHE A 129 1.22 -40.50 0.19
C PHE A 129 1.56 -39.22 0.98
N ALA A 130 2.22 -39.32 2.13
CA ALA A 130 2.59 -38.16 2.93
C ALA A 130 3.58 -37.27 2.17
N THR A 131 4.64 -37.86 1.60
CA THR A 131 5.64 -37.15 0.80
C THR A 131 5.02 -36.56 -0.46
N ALA A 132 4.12 -37.30 -1.11
CA ALA A 132 3.42 -36.80 -2.31
C ALA A 132 2.51 -35.61 -2.01
N GLY A 133 1.67 -35.71 -0.98
CA GLY A 133 0.85 -34.59 -0.54
C GLY A 133 1.66 -33.40 -0.06
N ARG A 134 2.83 -33.62 0.57
CA ARG A 134 3.70 -32.54 1.05
C ARG A 134 4.38 -31.79 -0.09
N VAL A 135 4.83 -32.52 -1.12
CA VAL A 135 5.36 -31.89 -2.34
C VAL A 135 4.28 -31.11 -3.06
N GLU A 136 3.08 -31.67 -3.23
CA GLU A 136 1.95 -30.94 -3.82
C GLU A 136 1.57 -29.70 -2.99
N GLN A 137 1.54 -29.81 -1.66
CA GLN A 137 1.24 -28.67 -0.79
C GLN A 137 2.24 -27.53 -1.00
N LEU A 138 3.54 -27.83 -1.05
CA LEU A 138 4.58 -26.82 -1.22
C LEU A 138 4.69 -26.31 -2.66
N ASP A 139 4.29 -27.12 -3.64
CA ASP A 139 4.11 -26.69 -5.03
C ASP A 139 3.02 -25.62 -5.14
N ARG A 140 1.83 -25.87 -4.57
CA ARG A 140 0.76 -24.87 -4.50
C ARG A 140 1.16 -23.66 -3.67
N ALA A 141 1.85 -23.86 -2.55
CA ALA A 141 2.36 -22.74 -1.73
C ALA A 141 3.40 -21.89 -2.49
N GLN A 142 4.19 -22.48 -3.38
CA GLN A 142 5.09 -21.74 -4.26
C GLN A 142 4.31 -20.87 -5.25
N LEU A 143 3.19 -21.37 -5.80
CA LEU A 143 2.29 -20.57 -6.65
C LEU A 143 1.62 -19.43 -5.87
N VAL A 144 1.22 -19.64 -4.60
CA VAL A 144 0.76 -18.56 -3.72
C VAL A 144 1.82 -17.46 -3.63
N ARG A 145 3.08 -17.82 -3.33
CA ARG A 145 4.19 -16.84 -3.26
C ARG A 145 4.50 -16.16 -4.60
N TYR A 146 4.25 -16.84 -5.71
CA TYR A 146 4.38 -16.26 -7.04
C TYR A 146 3.35 -15.15 -7.27
N TYR A 147 2.08 -15.41 -6.96
CA TYR A 147 1.02 -14.41 -7.09
C TYR A 147 1.17 -13.26 -6.09
N GLU A 148 1.62 -13.51 -4.85
CA GLU A 148 1.97 -12.45 -3.91
C GLU A 148 3.12 -11.57 -4.42
N LEU A 149 4.12 -12.15 -5.10
CA LEU A 149 5.18 -11.38 -5.75
C LEU A 149 4.63 -10.51 -6.90
N LEU A 150 3.70 -11.04 -7.70
CA LEU A 150 3.01 -10.24 -8.72
C LEU A 150 2.21 -9.09 -8.09
N GLY A 151 1.45 -9.35 -7.03
CA GLY A 151 0.68 -8.32 -6.30
C GLY A 151 1.56 -7.24 -5.68
N ALA A 152 2.70 -7.63 -5.08
CA ALA A 152 3.70 -6.68 -4.58
C ALA A 152 4.32 -5.85 -5.73
N SER A 153 4.54 -6.46 -6.89
CA SER A 153 5.08 -5.78 -8.07
C SER A 153 4.10 -4.76 -8.65
N GLU A 154 2.81 -5.13 -8.78
CA GLU A 154 1.72 -4.24 -9.19
C GLU A 154 1.55 -3.07 -8.22
N THR A 155 1.60 -3.33 -6.90
CA THR A 155 1.53 -2.29 -5.87
C THR A 155 2.68 -1.29 -5.99
N VAL A 156 3.92 -1.79 -6.14
CA VAL A 156 5.08 -0.91 -6.32
C VAL A 156 5.05 -0.19 -7.66
N ALA A 157 4.51 -0.80 -8.72
CA ALA A 157 4.31 -0.15 -10.00
C ALA A 157 3.32 1.03 -9.91
N LEU A 158 2.22 0.85 -9.17
CA LEU A 158 1.27 1.91 -8.87
C LEU A 158 1.92 3.01 -8.01
N GLU A 159 2.64 2.66 -6.95
CA GLU A 159 3.35 3.64 -6.11
C GLU A 159 4.36 4.47 -6.93
N ALA A 160 5.11 3.82 -7.82
CA ALA A 160 6.06 4.49 -8.70
C ALA A 160 5.36 5.41 -9.71
N THR A 161 4.23 4.98 -10.26
CA THR A 161 3.40 5.77 -11.17
C THR A 161 2.85 7.01 -10.48
N THR A 162 2.30 6.86 -9.28
CA THR A 162 1.80 7.97 -8.46
C THR A 162 2.93 8.92 -8.07
N ALA A 163 4.10 8.41 -7.68
CA ALA A 163 5.25 9.26 -7.36
C ALA A 163 5.75 10.05 -8.58
N TYR A 164 5.76 9.43 -9.77
CA TYR A 164 6.12 10.07 -11.02
C TYR A 164 5.14 11.21 -11.38
N ALA A 165 3.84 10.92 -11.35
CA ALA A 165 2.77 11.89 -11.58
C ALA A 165 2.83 13.04 -10.57
N ASP A 166 3.12 12.75 -9.30
CA ASP A 166 3.22 13.75 -8.25
C ASP A 166 4.41 14.69 -8.44
N VAL A 167 5.57 14.20 -8.86
CA VAL A 167 6.71 15.09 -9.19
C VAL A 167 6.34 16.03 -10.33
N LEU A 168 5.69 15.53 -11.38
CA LEU A 168 5.20 16.36 -12.49
C LEU A 168 4.17 17.39 -12.01
N ARG A 169 3.20 16.97 -11.19
CA ARG A 169 2.19 17.81 -10.56
C ARG A 169 2.80 18.96 -9.79
N TYR A 170 3.68 18.67 -8.83
CA TYR A 170 4.25 19.72 -7.98
C TYR A 170 5.25 20.61 -8.72
N ARG A 171 5.92 20.13 -9.77
CA ARG A 171 6.69 20.99 -10.68
C ARG A 171 5.79 22.01 -11.38
N GLU A 172 4.62 21.58 -11.86
CA GLU A 172 3.64 22.47 -12.48
C GLU A 172 3.03 23.45 -11.46
N LEU A 173 2.70 23.00 -10.25
CA LEU A 173 2.19 23.88 -9.18
C LEU A 173 3.21 24.95 -8.77
N VAL A 174 4.50 24.59 -8.66
CA VAL A 174 5.57 25.56 -8.45
C VAL A 174 5.64 26.56 -9.60
N ARG A 175 5.55 26.09 -10.86
CA ARG A 175 5.55 26.98 -12.04
C ARG A 175 4.38 27.97 -12.00
N LEU A 176 3.18 27.51 -11.65
CA LEU A 176 1.99 28.35 -11.47
C LEU A 176 2.18 29.36 -10.33
N ALA A 177 2.79 28.96 -9.21
CA ALA A 177 3.06 29.85 -8.09
C ALA A 177 4.12 30.91 -8.43
N GLN A 178 5.14 30.55 -9.19
CA GLN A 178 6.12 31.50 -9.73
C GLN A 178 5.48 32.50 -10.70
N ASP A 179 4.57 32.05 -11.57
CA ASP A 179 3.83 32.92 -12.49
C ASP A 179 2.95 33.91 -11.72
N ASN A 180 2.22 33.45 -10.69
CA ASN A 180 1.40 34.30 -9.83
C ASN A 180 2.25 35.33 -9.07
N TYR A 181 3.37 34.90 -8.47
CA TYR A 181 4.31 35.80 -7.81
C TYR A 181 4.87 36.86 -8.77
N ARG A 182 5.35 36.46 -9.95
CA ARG A 182 5.84 37.39 -10.98
C ARG A 182 4.76 38.40 -11.40
N GLN A 183 3.51 37.98 -11.46
CA GLN A 183 2.40 38.88 -11.80
C GLN A 183 2.12 39.89 -10.69
N HIS A 184 2.13 39.48 -9.42
CA HIS A 184 1.99 40.41 -8.30
C HIS A 184 3.16 41.41 -8.21
N ILE A 185 4.39 40.99 -8.53
CA ILE A 185 5.55 41.91 -8.63
C ILE A 185 5.35 42.94 -9.76
N ARG A 186 4.86 42.52 -10.93
CA ARG A 186 4.56 43.46 -12.02
C ARG A 186 3.54 44.52 -11.62
N VAL A 187 2.48 44.12 -10.91
CA VAL A 187 1.47 45.07 -10.41
C VAL A 187 2.03 45.94 -9.29
N TYR A 188 2.89 45.39 -8.42
CA TYR A 188 3.60 46.15 -7.39
C TYR A 188 4.40 47.30 -8.00
N ASP A 189 5.23 47.01 -9.02
CA ASP A 189 6.06 48.01 -9.68
C ASP A 189 5.21 49.13 -10.31
N GLN A 190 4.08 48.78 -10.93
CA GLN A 190 3.13 49.74 -11.50
C GLN A 190 2.50 50.64 -10.42
N ILE A 191 2.16 50.10 -9.25
CA ILE A 191 1.58 50.85 -8.14
C ILE A 191 2.63 51.74 -7.45
N ASP A 192 3.85 51.24 -7.24
CA ASP A 192 4.96 52.02 -6.67
C ASP A 192 5.29 53.24 -7.56
N GLU A 193 5.35 53.07 -8.88
CA GLU A 193 5.56 54.19 -9.81
C GLU A 193 4.44 55.24 -9.75
N ARG A 194 3.17 54.80 -9.71
CA ARG A 194 2.01 55.68 -9.53
C ARG A 194 2.05 56.41 -8.19
N ALA A 195 2.45 55.73 -7.11
CA ALA A 195 2.56 56.33 -5.78
C ALA A 195 3.68 57.38 -5.72
N ARG A 196 4.86 57.08 -6.29
CA ARG A 196 6.01 58.02 -6.34
C ARG A 196 5.74 59.26 -7.20
N SER A 197 4.94 59.13 -8.25
CA SER A 197 4.49 60.26 -9.07
C SER A 197 3.36 61.09 -8.43
N GLY A 198 2.87 60.68 -7.24
CA GLY A 198 1.77 61.35 -6.53
C GLY A 198 0.39 61.07 -7.13
N ALA A 199 0.29 60.17 -8.10
CA ALA A 199 -0.94 59.78 -8.77
C ALA A 199 -1.63 58.55 -8.11
N GLY A 200 -0.97 57.89 -7.16
CA GLY A 200 -1.46 56.70 -6.45
C GLY A 200 -1.78 56.94 -4.97
N ARG A 201 -2.50 56.00 -4.34
CA ARG A 201 -2.82 56.04 -2.90
C ARG A 201 -1.81 55.19 -2.14
N GLY A 202 -1.34 55.66 -0.98
CA GLY A 202 -0.45 54.86 -0.12
C GLY A 202 -1.07 53.53 0.33
N VAL A 203 -2.39 53.48 0.50
CA VAL A 203 -3.13 52.26 0.85
C VAL A 203 -3.03 51.20 -0.25
N ASP A 204 -3.01 51.61 -1.52
CA ASP A 204 -2.89 50.69 -2.65
C ASP A 204 -1.51 50.01 -2.64
N LEU A 205 -0.45 50.73 -2.24
CA LEU A 205 0.91 50.20 -2.09
C LEU A 205 1.01 49.16 -0.96
N GLU A 206 0.41 49.45 0.20
CA GLU A 206 0.35 48.48 1.31
C GLU A 206 -0.44 47.22 0.92
N GLN A 207 -1.54 47.39 0.20
CA GLN A 207 -2.38 46.27 -0.25
C GLN A 207 -1.63 45.34 -1.21
N ILE A 208 -0.93 45.87 -2.22
CA ILE A 208 -0.13 45.03 -3.12
C ILE A 208 1.09 44.42 -2.42
N THR A 209 1.72 45.13 -1.48
CA THR A 209 2.81 44.58 -0.66
C THR A 209 2.34 43.33 0.10
N GLY A 210 1.15 43.39 0.71
CA GLY A 210 0.55 42.23 1.37
C GLY A 210 0.27 41.06 0.42
N ARG A 211 -0.19 41.32 -0.81
CA ARG A 211 -0.43 40.28 -1.82
C ARG A 211 0.87 39.65 -2.33
N VAL A 212 1.93 40.43 -2.52
CA VAL A 212 3.26 39.90 -2.89
C VAL A 212 3.79 38.98 -1.79
N ALA A 213 3.69 39.37 -0.52
CA ALA A 213 4.12 38.53 0.60
C ALA A 213 3.33 37.22 0.69
N LEU A 214 2.03 37.25 0.42
CA LEU A 214 1.20 36.04 0.33
C LEU A 214 1.63 35.13 -0.83
N ALA A 215 1.87 35.70 -2.01
CA ALA A 215 2.32 34.95 -3.18
C ALA A 215 3.70 34.31 -2.96
N GLU A 216 4.62 35.00 -2.29
CA GLU A 216 5.93 34.47 -1.89
C GLU A 216 5.78 33.29 -0.91
N SER A 217 4.88 33.42 0.08
CA SER A 217 4.57 32.32 1.00
C SER A 217 4.00 31.11 0.28
N ASN A 218 3.09 31.31 -0.68
CA ASN A 218 2.51 30.21 -1.49
C ASN A 218 3.59 29.51 -2.34
N LEU A 219 4.49 30.28 -2.96
CA LEU A 219 5.61 29.72 -3.71
C LEU A 219 6.53 28.87 -2.83
N LEU A 220 6.84 29.33 -1.61
CA LEU A 220 7.65 28.56 -0.66
C LEU A 220 6.96 27.25 -0.25
N THR A 221 5.64 27.29 -0.03
CA THR A 221 4.84 26.09 0.25
C THR A 221 4.92 25.08 -0.89
N GLU A 222 4.71 25.50 -2.13
CA GLU A 222 4.77 24.57 -3.27
C GLU A 222 6.19 24.02 -3.52
N ALA A 223 7.23 24.82 -3.25
CA ALA A 223 8.60 24.34 -3.31
C ALA A 223 8.89 23.28 -2.23
N SER A 224 8.35 23.46 -1.02
CA SER A 224 8.42 22.46 0.05
C SER A 224 7.67 21.17 -0.33
N ASN A 225 6.47 21.29 -0.89
CA ASN A 225 5.71 20.12 -1.33
C ASN A 225 6.46 19.35 -2.45
N LEU A 226 7.08 20.07 -3.40
CA LEU A 226 7.91 19.46 -4.43
C LEU A 226 9.10 18.69 -3.83
N HIS A 227 9.72 19.24 -2.79
CA HIS A 227 10.78 18.54 -2.05
C HIS A 227 10.27 17.23 -1.44
N ASP A 228 9.12 17.26 -0.78
CA ASP A 228 8.58 16.08 -0.09
C ASP A 228 8.20 14.97 -1.08
N VAL A 229 7.58 15.31 -2.21
CA VAL A 229 7.27 14.31 -3.25
C VAL A 229 8.50 13.79 -3.96
N SER A 230 9.57 14.60 -4.10
CA SER A 230 10.85 14.16 -4.66
C SER A 230 11.56 13.17 -3.73
N ALA A 231 11.47 13.38 -2.41
CA ALA A 231 11.98 12.44 -1.41
C ALA A 231 11.20 11.11 -1.43
N ARG A 232 9.87 11.16 -1.58
CA ARG A 232 9.05 9.95 -1.74
C ARG A 232 9.36 9.22 -3.05
N TYR A 233 9.57 9.93 -4.16
CA TYR A 233 10.02 9.34 -5.43
C TYR A 233 11.34 8.58 -5.23
N ASN A 234 12.31 9.20 -4.56
CA ASN A 234 13.59 8.55 -4.26
C ASN A 234 13.42 7.28 -3.41
N ARG A 235 12.54 7.30 -2.39
CA ARG A 235 12.24 6.11 -1.58
C ARG A 235 11.75 4.93 -2.42
N ILE A 236 10.90 5.19 -3.42
CA ILE A 236 10.20 4.15 -4.20
C ILE A 236 11.06 3.66 -5.37
N VAL A 237 11.65 4.59 -6.12
CA VAL A 237 12.40 4.33 -7.37
C VAL A 237 13.88 4.05 -7.10
N GLY A 238 14.44 4.63 -6.03
CA GLY A 238 15.84 4.48 -5.61
C GLY A 238 16.75 5.66 -5.98
N ASP A 239 16.32 6.53 -6.90
CA ASP A 239 17.08 7.70 -7.35
C ASP A 239 16.26 8.99 -7.26
N LEU A 240 16.93 10.15 -7.24
CA LEU A 240 16.24 11.45 -7.34
C LEU A 240 15.60 11.62 -8.73
N PRO A 241 14.43 12.28 -8.84
CA PRO A 241 13.77 12.46 -10.12
C PRO A 241 14.62 13.31 -11.08
N VAL A 242 14.73 12.91 -12.35
CA VAL A 242 15.47 13.71 -13.34
C VAL A 242 14.76 15.03 -13.66
N GLU A 243 15.51 16.03 -14.10
CA GLU A 243 14.96 17.35 -14.45
C GLU A 243 13.84 17.27 -15.49
N ASN A 244 14.02 16.46 -16.54
CA ASN A 244 13.06 16.32 -17.63
C ASN A 244 12.35 14.97 -17.56
N LEU A 245 11.24 14.91 -16.83
CA LEU A 245 10.31 13.78 -16.90
C LEU A 245 9.38 14.00 -18.10
N GLU A 246 9.19 12.97 -18.91
CA GLU A 246 8.19 13.01 -19.99
C GLU A 246 6.78 13.16 -19.40
N PRO A 247 5.81 13.76 -20.12
CA PRO A 247 4.43 13.83 -19.64
C PRO A 247 3.90 12.44 -19.28
N ALA A 248 3.10 12.36 -18.21
CA ALA A 248 2.47 11.11 -17.82
C ALA A 248 1.58 10.60 -18.99
N PRO A 249 1.63 9.30 -19.33
CA PRO A 249 0.77 8.74 -20.36
C PRO A 249 -0.70 8.81 -19.93
N GLU A 250 -1.59 8.97 -20.91
CA GLU A 250 -3.03 8.86 -20.72
C GLU A 250 -3.42 7.39 -20.85
N PHE A 251 -4.12 6.85 -19.87
CA PHE A 251 -4.55 5.44 -19.82
C PHE A 251 -6.02 5.26 -20.23
N SER A 252 -6.66 6.31 -20.74
CA SER A 252 -8.12 6.32 -20.95
C SER A 252 -8.62 5.25 -21.92
N ASP A 253 -7.80 4.89 -22.90
CA ASP A 253 -8.15 3.92 -23.95
C ASP A 253 -7.96 2.46 -23.49
N GLU A 254 -7.29 2.24 -22.36
CA GLU A 254 -6.98 0.93 -21.79
C GLU A 254 -8.00 0.49 -20.74
N LEU A 255 -8.89 1.40 -20.31
CA LEU A 255 -9.93 1.07 -19.35
C LEU A 255 -11.16 0.44 -20.03
N PRO A 256 -11.80 -0.54 -19.38
CA PRO A 256 -13.02 -1.16 -19.88
C PRO A 256 -14.19 -0.17 -19.94
N SER A 257 -15.22 -0.54 -20.70
CA SER A 257 -16.35 0.33 -21.01
C SER A 257 -17.38 0.41 -19.87
N SER A 258 -17.37 -0.56 -18.95
CA SER A 258 -18.32 -0.66 -17.85
C SER A 258 -17.64 -1.14 -16.56
N VAL A 259 -18.25 -0.81 -15.42
CA VAL A 259 -17.77 -1.25 -14.11
C VAL A 259 -17.90 -2.77 -13.94
N GLN A 260 -18.92 -3.40 -14.53
CA GLN A 260 -19.08 -4.86 -14.51
C GLN A 260 -17.96 -5.56 -15.28
N GLU A 261 -17.59 -5.02 -16.44
CA GLU A 261 -16.44 -5.51 -17.22
C GLU A 261 -15.12 -5.31 -16.46
N ALA A 262 -14.94 -4.17 -15.77
CA ALA A 262 -13.78 -3.94 -14.91
C ALA A 262 -13.66 -4.97 -13.78
N VAL A 263 -14.76 -5.25 -13.08
CA VAL A 263 -14.79 -6.26 -12.00
C VAL A 263 -14.51 -7.66 -12.54
N SER A 264 -15.04 -8.00 -13.72
CA SER A 264 -14.79 -9.29 -14.36
C SER A 264 -13.31 -9.47 -14.72
N LEU A 265 -12.72 -8.46 -15.36
CA LEU A 265 -11.29 -8.43 -15.67
C LEU A 265 -10.42 -8.44 -14.41
N ALA A 266 -10.89 -7.84 -13.31
CA ALA A 266 -10.19 -7.90 -12.04
C ALA A 266 -10.16 -9.31 -11.44
N PHE A 267 -11.24 -10.08 -11.52
CA PHE A 267 -11.18 -11.48 -11.10
C PHE A 267 -10.22 -12.30 -11.98
N GLU A 268 -10.16 -12.02 -13.27
CA GLU A 268 -9.23 -12.70 -14.19
C GLU A 268 -7.76 -12.36 -13.96
N GLY A 269 -7.45 -11.11 -13.58
CA GLY A 269 -6.07 -10.61 -13.53
C GLY A 269 -5.49 -10.32 -12.14
N ASN A 270 -6.31 -10.13 -11.10
CA ASN A 270 -5.83 -9.68 -9.81
C ASN A 270 -4.99 -10.77 -9.09
N PRO A 271 -3.71 -10.52 -8.78
CA PRO A 271 -2.85 -11.55 -8.20
C PRO A 271 -3.29 -12.02 -6.81
N ASP A 272 -3.79 -11.14 -5.95
CA ASP A 272 -4.20 -11.50 -4.59
C ASP A 272 -5.37 -12.49 -4.60
N PHE A 273 -6.27 -12.35 -5.58
CA PHE A 273 -7.37 -13.30 -5.77
C PHE A 273 -6.88 -14.68 -6.23
N HIS A 274 -5.92 -14.71 -7.16
CA HIS A 274 -5.31 -15.98 -7.62
C HIS A 274 -4.51 -16.66 -6.51
N ALA A 275 -3.79 -15.89 -5.70
CA ALA A 275 -3.10 -16.39 -4.50
C ALA A 275 -4.06 -17.10 -3.55
N ALA A 276 -5.23 -16.49 -3.27
CA ALA A 276 -6.23 -17.09 -2.40
C ALA A 276 -6.83 -18.40 -2.96
N ILE A 277 -6.87 -18.57 -4.28
CA ILE A 277 -7.35 -19.81 -4.90
C ILE A 277 -6.31 -20.92 -4.80
N GLU A 278 -5.04 -20.62 -5.06
CA GLU A 278 -3.95 -21.59 -4.88
C GLU A 278 -3.78 -22.00 -3.40
N ASP A 279 -4.11 -21.12 -2.45
CA ASP A 279 -4.09 -21.44 -1.02
C ASP A 279 -5.13 -22.51 -0.63
N ILE A 280 -6.31 -22.51 -1.28
CA ILE A 280 -7.29 -23.60 -1.14
C ILE A 280 -6.69 -24.92 -1.63
N ALA A 281 -5.98 -24.90 -2.77
CA ALA A 281 -5.33 -26.09 -3.31
C ALA A 281 -4.21 -26.61 -2.39
N ALA A 282 -3.39 -25.70 -1.83
CA ALA A 282 -2.38 -26.02 -0.83
C ALA A 282 -3.01 -26.65 0.44
N SER A 283 -4.11 -26.08 0.93
CA SER A 283 -4.83 -26.59 2.11
C SER A 283 -5.46 -27.96 1.87
N ARG A 284 -5.93 -28.24 0.65
CA ARG A 284 -6.41 -29.58 0.26
C ARG A 284 -5.28 -30.61 0.28
N ALA A 285 -4.12 -30.26 -0.27
CA ALA A 285 -2.94 -31.12 -0.22
C ALA A 285 -2.46 -31.36 1.23
N GLU A 286 -2.54 -30.35 2.11
CA GLU A 286 -2.28 -30.52 3.55
C GLU A 286 -3.22 -31.54 4.21
N GLN A 287 -4.51 -31.52 3.86
CA GLN A 287 -5.46 -32.52 4.34
C GLN A 287 -5.10 -33.93 3.85
N ASP A 288 -4.61 -34.08 2.62
CA ASP A 288 -4.12 -35.36 2.10
C ASP A 288 -2.88 -35.85 2.86
N VAL A 289 -1.96 -34.95 3.24
CA VAL A 289 -0.86 -35.27 4.16
C VAL A 289 -1.41 -35.77 5.50
N ALA A 290 -2.44 -35.13 6.06
CA ALA A 290 -3.05 -35.58 7.30
C ALA A 290 -3.71 -36.97 7.19
N LYS A 291 -4.20 -37.35 6.00
CA LYS A 291 -4.75 -38.70 5.75
C LYS A 291 -3.67 -39.79 5.78
N SER A 292 -2.42 -39.46 5.49
CA SER A 292 -1.31 -40.42 5.47
C SER A 292 -1.12 -41.14 6.81
N GLY A 293 -1.47 -40.50 7.93
CA GLY A 293 -1.41 -41.09 9.27
C GLY A 293 -2.27 -42.35 9.46
N PHE A 294 -3.26 -42.56 8.58
CA PHE A 294 -4.13 -43.74 8.57
C PHE A 294 -3.62 -44.88 7.66
N HIS A 295 -2.45 -44.73 7.06
CA HIS A 295 -1.83 -45.71 6.17
C HIS A 295 -0.55 -46.30 6.78
N PRO A 296 -0.13 -47.50 6.36
CA PRO A 296 1.18 -48.02 6.72
C PRO A 296 2.28 -47.27 5.97
N ARG A 297 3.44 -47.13 6.62
CA ARG A 297 4.70 -46.70 6.02
C ARG A 297 5.59 -47.92 5.77
N VAL A 298 6.16 -48.00 4.57
CA VAL A 298 7.05 -49.04 4.10
C VAL A 298 8.37 -48.40 3.69
N ASP A 299 9.44 -48.75 4.41
CA ASP A 299 10.80 -48.28 4.14
C ASP A 299 11.71 -49.48 3.82
N ILE A 300 12.66 -49.28 2.92
CA ILE A 300 13.83 -50.16 2.77
C ILE A 300 14.94 -49.58 3.64
N VAL A 301 15.43 -50.38 4.59
CA VAL A 301 16.48 -49.97 5.51
C VAL A 301 17.69 -50.89 5.37
N GLY A 302 18.81 -50.31 4.94
CA GLY A 302 20.11 -50.96 4.90
C GLY A 302 20.99 -50.47 6.03
N ARG A 303 21.53 -51.35 6.85
CA ARG A 303 22.49 -50.99 7.90
C ARG A 303 23.81 -51.67 7.63
N THR A 304 24.92 -50.97 7.83
CA THR A 304 26.24 -51.60 7.86
C THR A 304 27.11 -50.88 8.88
N GLY A 305 27.80 -51.63 9.72
CA GLY A 305 28.60 -51.02 10.78
C GLY A 305 29.51 -52.00 11.47
N SER A 306 30.39 -51.45 12.30
CA SER A 306 31.23 -52.19 13.22
C SER A 306 30.82 -51.82 14.64
N ASN A 307 30.68 -52.82 15.49
CA ASN A 307 30.59 -52.65 16.93
C ASN A 307 31.75 -53.40 17.58
N ASN A 308 32.50 -52.71 18.43
CA ASN A 308 33.54 -53.28 19.26
C ASN A 308 33.02 -53.34 20.70
N ASP A 309 32.92 -54.55 21.23
CA ASP A 309 32.51 -54.86 22.59
C ASP A 309 33.64 -55.67 23.23
N ASP A 310 34.36 -55.03 24.16
CA ASP A 310 35.52 -55.61 24.85
C ASP A 310 35.14 -56.79 25.77
N SER A 311 33.84 -57.09 25.94
CA SER A 311 33.35 -58.23 26.70
C SER A 311 33.05 -59.50 25.87
N ALA A 312 33.13 -59.44 24.54
CA ALA A 312 32.91 -60.58 23.65
C ALA A 312 34.22 -61.34 23.27
N PRO A 313 34.20 -62.67 23.01
CA PRO A 313 35.39 -63.44 22.59
C PRO A 313 36.01 -62.97 21.26
N VAL A 314 35.22 -62.27 20.45
CA VAL A 314 35.62 -61.63 19.19
C VAL A 314 35.30 -60.14 19.37
N GLY A 315 36.30 -59.36 19.83
CA GLY A 315 36.11 -57.98 20.28
C GLY A 315 35.41 -57.08 19.25
N ARG A 316 35.76 -57.21 17.96
CA ARG A 316 35.13 -56.45 16.87
C ARG A 316 34.18 -57.32 16.04
N ARG A 317 32.95 -56.85 15.86
CA ARG A 317 31.94 -57.44 14.97
C ARG A 317 31.49 -56.44 13.92
N ASP A 318 31.64 -56.84 12.66
CA ASP A 318 30.99 -56.15 11.55
C ASP A 318 29.60 -56.76 11.32
N GLN A 319 28.58 -55.92 11.15
CA GLN A 319 27.21 -56.33 10.89
C GLN A 319 26.66 -55.53 9.71
N SER A 320 26.04 -56.23 8.77
CA SER A 320 25.28 -55.62 7.67
C SER A 320 23.91 -56.28 7.57
N SER A 321 22.86 -55.48 7.40
CA SER A 321 21.49 -55.96 7.15
C SER A 321 20.80 -55.11 6.07
N LEU A 322 19.84 -55.73 5.38
CA LEU A 322 18.94 -55.05 4.45
C LEU A 322 17.53 -55.57 4.73
N GLU A 323 16.64 -54.67 5.12
CA GLU A 323 15.33 -54.99 5.66
C GLU A 323 14.26 -54.18 4.93
N VAL A 324 13.08 -54.76 4.74
CA VAL A 324 11.87 -54.02 4.35
C VAL A 324 11.00 -53.93 5.59
N ILE A 325 10.78 -52.73 6.08
CA ILE A 325 10.08 -52.48 7.33
C ILE A 325 8.74 -51.83 7.00
N ALA A 326 7.66 -52.52 7.31
CA ALA A 326 6.32 -51.94 7.31
C ALA A 326 5.94 -51.55 8.74
N SER A 327 5.70 -50.26 8.98
CA SER A 327 5.27 -49.71 10.26
C SER A 327 3.95 -48.98 10.11
N MET A 328 3.04 -49.13 11.06
CA MET A 328 1.77 -48.43 11.06
C MET A 328 1.38 -48.14 12.50
N ASN A 329 0.95 -46.91 12.78
CA ASN A 329 0.37 -46.60 14.06
C ASN A 329 -1.12 -46.95 14.05
N LEU A 330 -1.56 -47.82 14.96
CA LEU A 330 -2.97 -48.21 15.04
C LEU A 330 -3.81 -47.22 15.86
N TYR A 331 -3.19 -46.50 16.79
CA TYR A 331 -3.87 -45.54 17.66
C TYR A 331 -2.87 -44.60 18.36
N ARG A 332 -2.91 -43.31 18.04
CA ARG A 332 -2.13 -42.24 18.69
C ARG A 332 -2.96 -41.38 19.66
N GLY A 333 -3.83 -42.00 20.46
CA GLY A 333 -4.66 -41.23 21.40
C GLY A 333 -5.64 -40.24 20.73
N GLY A 334 -6.00 -40.48 19.47
CA GLY A 334 -6.88 -39.60 18.69
C GLY A 334 -6.18 -38.44 17.97
N SER A 335 -4.84 -38.31 18.05
CA SER A 335 -4.12 -37.20 17.41
C SER A 335 -4.30 -37.15 15.89
N ASP A 336 -4.28 -38.31 15.21
CA ASP A 336 -4.40 -38.36 13.74
C ASP A 336 -5.79 -37.88 13.27
N LEU A 337 -6.85 -38.24 14.02
CA LEU A 337 -8.21 -37.75 13.75
C LEU A 337 -8.33 -36.24 14.02
N ALA A 338 -7.70 -35.73 15.08
CA ALA A 338 -7.68 -34.31 15.37
C ALA A 338 -6.91 -33.51 14.31
N SER A 339 -5.78 -34.04 13.84
CA SER A 339 -4.97 -33.45 12.76
C SER A 339 -5.75 -33.39 11.46
N PHE A 340 -6.45 -34.46 11.09
CA PHE A 340 -7.31 -34.50 9.92
C PHE A 340 -8.44 -33.46 10.01
N ARG A 341 -9.13 -33.38 11.16
CA ARG A 341 -10.18 -32.36 11.39
C ARG A 341 -9.65 -30.94 11.32
N ALA A 342 -8.48 -30.68 11.90
CA ALA A 342 -7.84 -29.37 11.82
C ALA A 342 -7.51 -28.99 10.37
N ALA A 343 -6.98 -29.93 9.58
CA ALA A 343 -6.73 -29.69 8.16
C ALA A 343 -8.03 -29.46 7.36
N SER A 344 -9.13 -30.12 7.71
CA SER A 344 -10.44 -29.81 7.11
C SER A 344 -10.92 -28.40 7.41
N GLU A 345 -10.78 -27.92 8.65
CA GLU A 345 -11.16 -26.54 9.00
C GLU A 345 -10.26 -25.51 8.30
N ARG A 346 -8.97 -25.82 8.06
CA ARG A 346 -8.07 -24.95 7.27
C ARG A 346 -8.51 -24.80 5.81
N ILE A 347 -9.14 -25.83 5.24
CA ILE A 347 -9.74 -25.70 3.89
C ILE A 347 -10.90 -24.69 3.92
N GLU A 348 -11.77 -24.77 4.93
CA GLU A 348 -12.88 -23.82 5.07
C GLU A 348 -12.36 -22.40 5.34
N GLU A 349 -11.31 -22.25 6.16
CA GLU A 349 -10.60 -20.98 6.37
C GLU A 349 -10.06 -20.41 5.04
N ALA A 350 -9.40 -21.23 4.22
CA ALA A 350 -8.90 -20.80 2.91
C ALA A 350 -10.05 -20.40 1.95
N VAL A 351 -11.19 -21.08 2.03
CA VAL A 351 -12.40 -20.72 1.25
C VAL A 351 -12.96 -19.37 1.71
N ASP A 352 -13.05 -19.12 3.01
CA ASP A 352 -13.51 -17.84 3.57
C ASP A 352 -12.54 -16.70 3.22
N ASN A 353 -11.22 -16.96 3.24
CA ASN A 353 -10.21 -16.00 2.82
C ASN A 353 -10.33 -15.67 1.32
N ARG A 354 -10.67 -16.63 0.47
CA ARG A 354 -10.96 -16.39 -0.94
C ARG A 354 -12.24 -15.56 -1.13
N GLU A 355 -13.28 -15.77 -0.33
CA GLU A 355 -14.48 -14.92 -0.37
C GLU A 355 -14.18 -13.48 0.08
N LEU A 356 -13.32 -13.32 1.09
CA LEU A 356 -12.81 -12.01 1.49
C LEU A 356 -12.03 -11.33 0.35
N ALA A 357 -11.14 -12.06 -0.32
CA ALA A 357 -10.41 -11.55 -1.49
C ALA A 357 -11.38 -11.15 -2.61
N CYS A 358 -12.40 -11.97 -2.87
CA CYS A 358 -13.47 -11.67 -3.83
C CYS A 358 -14.18 -10.34 -3.53
N HIS A 359 -14.59 -10.13 -2.27
CA HIS A 359 -15.23 -8.90 -1.82
C HIS A 359 -14.32 -7.68 -1.93
N ASN A 360 -13.06 -7.81 -1.53
CA ASN A 360 -12.08 -6.73 -1.57
C ASN A 360 -11.77 -6.31 -3.01
N VAL A 361 -11.47 -7.27 -3.91
CA VAL A 361 -11.18 -6.98 -5.32
C VAL A 361 -12.37 -6.29 -5.99
N ARG A 362 -13.59 -6.77 -5.74
CA ARG A 362 -14.80 -6.13 -6.25
C ARG A 362 -14.96 -4.71 -5.73
N GLN A 363 -14.85 -4.49 -4.42
CA GLN A 363 -15.00 -3.16 -3.83
C GLN A 363 -13.94 -2.19 -4.34
N THR A 364 -12.67 -2.58 -4.31
CA THR A 364 -11.54 -1.74 -4.74
C THR A 364 -11.67 -1.36 -6.21
N THR A 365 -12.01 -2.32 -7.08
CA THR A 365 -12.17 -2.06 -8.53
C THR A 365 -13.38 -1.17 -8.82
N GLN A 366 -14.50 -1.37 -8.11
CA GLN A 366 -15.68 -0.52 -8.25
C GLN A 366 -15.40 0.92 -7.86
N ILE A 367 -14.69 1.13 -6.74
CA ILE A 367 -14.32 2.47 -6.26
C ILE A 367 -13.34 3.13 -7.24
N ALA A 368 -12.26 2.45 -7.63
CA ALA A 368 -11.26 3.01 -8.55
C ALA A 368 -11.88 3.41 -9.90
N TYR A 369 -12.73 2.54 -10.46
CA TYR A 369 -13.43 2.83 -11.71
C TYR A 369 -14.41 4.01 -11.57
N ALA A 370 -15.17 4.07 -10.47
CA ALA A 370 -16.11 5.17 -10.22
C ALA A 370 -15.37 6.51 -10.01
N ASP A 371 -14.25 6.50 -9.30
CA ASP A 371 -13.42 7.68 -9.08
C ASP A 371 -12.85 8.23 -10.37
N THR A 372 -12.40 7.36 -11.27
CA THR A 372 -11.97 7.72 -12.62
C THR A 372 -13.05 8.50 -13.37
N GLN A 373 -14.29 7.98 -13.41
CA GLN A 373 -15.40 8.64 -14.11
C GLN A 373 -15.75 9.99 -13.48
N ARG A 374 -15.80 10.04 -12.14
CA ARG A 374 -16.07 11.25 -11.36
C ARG A 374 -15.02 12.33 -11.59
N LEU A 375 -13.73 11.98 -11.56
CA LEU A 375 -12.62 12.92 -11.74
C LEU A 375 -12.56 13.48 -13.15
N ARG A 376 -12.85 12.67 -14.18
CA ARG A 376 -12.96 13.13 -15.58
C ARG A 376 -14.09 14.14 -15.75
N GLU A 377 -15.26 13.88 -15.17
CA GLU A 377 -16.38 14.82 -15.19
C GLU A 377 -16.03 16.12 -14.45
N GLN A 378 -15.43 16.02 -13.26
CA GLN A 378 -14.99 17.17 -12.46
C GLN A 378 -13.95 18.03 -13.21
N MET A 379 -12.97 17.40 -13.85
CA MET A 379 -11.92 18.08 -14.61
C MET A 379 -12.50 18.98 -15.71
N ARG A 380 -13.58 18.56 -16.38
CA ARG A 380 -14.29 19.35 -17.40
C ARG A 380 -14.80 20.67 -16.82
N TYR A 381 -15.44 20.63 -15.65
CA TYR A 381 -15.98 21.83 -14.99
C TYR A 381 -14.86 22.73 -14.44
N LEU A 382 -13.79 22.15 -13.90
CA LEU A 382 -12.62 22.90 -13.44
C LEU A 382 -11.93 23.63 -14.59
N ASN A 383 -11.79 23.00 -15.77
CA ASN A 383 -11.26 23.65 -16.96
C ASN A 383 -12.17 24.81 -17.42
N GLN A 384 -13.50 24.61 -17.41
CA GLN A 384 -14.44 25.66 -17.76
C GLN A 384 -14.36 26.85 -16.79
N HIS A 385 -14.24 26.60 -15.49
CA HIS A 385 -14.04 27.65 -14.49
C HIS A 385 -12.73 28.40 -14.73
N ARG A 386 -11.60 27.69 -14.88
CA ARG A 386 -10.28 28.28 -15.20
C ARG A 386 -10.32 29.18 -16.44
N GLN A 387 -10.91 28.72 -17.53
CA GLN A 387 -11.03 29.50 -18.76
C GLN A 387 -11.91 30.75 -18.60
N SER A 388 -12.95 30.66 -17.78
CA SER A 388 -13.86 31.79 -17.53
C SER A 388 -13.14 32.87 -16.70
N ILE A 389 -12.42 32.47 -15.66
CA ILE A 389 -11.64 33.40 -14.82
C ILE A 389 -10.47 34.01 -15.60
N ASP A 390 -9.84 33.26 -16.51
CA ASP A 390 -8.80 33.82 -17.38
C ASP A 390 -9.29 35.01 -18.22
N ARG A 391 -10.50 34.89 -18.79
CA ARG A 391 -11.11 35.98 -19.56
C ARG A 391 -11.46 37.18 -18.66
N VAL A 392 -12.00 36.92 -17.47
CA VAL A 392 -12.34 37.98 -16.49
C VAL A 392 -11.10 38.75 -16.08
N ARG A 393 -10.04 38.03 -15.71
CA ARG A 393 -8.74 38.60 -15.36
C ARG A 393 -8.18 39.48 -16.47
N GLY A 394 -8.18 38.99 -17.72
CA GLY A 394 -7.71 39.77 -18.86
C GLY A 394 -8.51 41.07 -19.07
N ALA A 395 -9.83 41.01 -18.90
CA ALA A 395 -10.70 42.19 -18.98
C ALA A 395 -10.46 43.17 -17.82
N TYR A 396 -10.28 42.67 -16.59
CA TYR A 396 -10.04 43.49 -15.41
C TYR A 396 -8.69 44.20 -15.48
N GLN A 397 -7.65 43.52 -15.98
CA GLN A 397 -6.36 44.14 -16.24
C GLN A 397 -6.49 45.31 -17.24
N GLN A 398 -7.18 45.12 -18.36
CA GLN A 398 -7.39 46.17 -19.36
C GLN A 398 -8.17 47.37 -18.79
N GLN A 399 -9.21 47.13 -17.99
CA GLN A 399 -10.00 48.19 -17.36
C GLN A 399 -9.19 48.93 -16.27
N PHE A 400 -8.33 48.22 -15.54
CA PHE A 400 -7.44 48.81 -14.56
C PHE A 400 -6.36 49.71 -15.20
N ASP A 401 -5.85 49.31 -16.36
CA ASP A 401 -4.86 50.09 -17.10
C ASP A 401 -5.41 51.45 -17.57
N ILE A 402 -6.72 51.53 -17.85
CA ILE A 402 -7.43 52.78 -18.17
C ILE A 402 -8.09 53.47 -16.96
N GLY A 403 -7.95 52.90 -15.76
CA GLY A 403 -8.46 53.47 -14.51
C GLY A 403 -9.96 53.27 -14.25
N GLU A 404 -10.62 52.36 -14.97
CA GLU A 404 -12.04 52.03 -14.80
C GLU A 404 -12.31 50.89 -13.80
N ARG A 405 -11.27 50.19 -13.33
CA ARG A 405 -11.36 49.09 -12.36
C ARG A 405 -10.44 49.32 -11.16
N THR A 406 -10.76 48.72 -10.01
CA THR A 406 -9.94 48.86 -8.80
C THR A 406 -8.75 47.91 -8.81
N LEU A 407 -7.68 48.27 -8.08
CA LEU A 407 -6.54 47.37 -7.84
C LEU A 407 -6.99 46.06 -7.18
N LEU A 408 -7.91 46.15 -6.21
CA LEU A 408 -8.44 44.99 -5.49
C LEU A 408 -9.02 43.97 -6.47
N ASP A 409 -9.84 44.40 -7.42
CA ASP A 409 -10.44 43.52 -8.43
C ASP A 409 -9.38 42.79 -9.28
N VAL A 410 -8.31 43.48 -9.67
CA VAL A 410 -7.22 42.86 -10.44
C VAL A 410 -6.51 41.81 -9.59
N LEU A 411 -6.12 42.16 -8.36
CA LEU A 411 -5.41 41.26 -7.46
C LEU A 411 -6.25 40.03 -7.10
N ASP A 412 -7.55 40.20 -6.91
CA ASP A 412 -8.47 39.12 -6.62
C ASP A 412 -8.65 38.21 -7.84
N SER A 413 -8.79 38.78 -9.05
CA SER A 413 -8.90 37.99 -10.28
C SER A 413 -7.62 37.21 -10.63
N GLU A 414 -6.44 37.74 -10.29
CA GLU A 414 -5.16 37.01 -10.43
C GLU A 414 -5.07 35.83 -9.47
N ASN A 415 -5.47 36.02 -8.22
CA ASN A 415 -5.49 34.95 -7.23
C ASN A 415 -6.54 33.88 -7.58
N GLU A 416 -7.73 34.28 -8.03
CA GLU A 416 -8.77 33.34 -8.48
C GLU A 416 -8.31 32.52 -9.70
N PHE A 417 -7.59 33.14 -10.64
CA PHE A 417 -7.01 32.41 -11.77
C PHE A 417 -5.93 31.41 -11.32
N PHE A 418 -5.09 31.80 -10.37
CA PHE A 418 -4.08 30.91 -9.79
C PHE A 418 -4.73 29.70 -9.11
N GLU A 419 -5.71 29.90 -8.24
CA GLU A 419 -6.42 28.80 -7.57
C GLU A 419 -7.17 27.91 -8.56
N ALA A 420 -7.86 28.50 -9.56
CA ALA A 420 -8.53 27.73 -10.60
C ALA A 420 -7.54 26.92 -11.47
N SER A 421 -6.35 27.46 -11.72
CA SER A 421 -5.28 26.76 -12.45
C SER A 421 -4.68 25.62 -11.64
N ARG A 422 -4.46 25.80 -10.33
CA ARG A 422 -4.02 24.74 -9.41
C ARG A 422 -5.04 23.62 -9.35
N ALA A 423 -6.32 23.94 -9.16
CA ALA A 423 -7.40 22.96 -9.09
C ALA A 423 -7.49 22.13 -10.39
N TYR A 424 -7.38 22.77 -11.55
CA TYR A 424 -7.35 22.08 -12.84
C TYR A 424 -6.08 21.24 -13.06
N ALA A 425 -4.91 21.73 -12.62
CA ALA A 425 -3.66 20.96 -12.69
C ALA A 425 -3.75 19.70 -11.82
N ASN A 426 -4.20 19.83 -10.57
CA ASN A 426 -4.42 18.68 -9.68
C ASN A 426 -5.37 17.65 -10.32
N ALA A 427 -6.54 18.10 -10.80
CA ALA A 427 -7.52 17.21 -11.41
C ALA A 427 -6.98 16.43 -12.62
N GLN A 428 -6.08 17.01 -13.42
CA GLN A 428 -5.45 16.29 -14.55
C GLN A 428 -4.59 15.12 -14.05
N TYR A 429 -3.75 15.35 -13.04
CA TYR A 429 -2.89 14.29 -12.49
C TYR A 429 -3.71 13.28 -11.67
N ASP A 430 -4.76 13.72 -10.97
CA ASP A 430 -5.66 12.86 -10.22
C ASP A 430 -6.40 11.88 -11.16
N VAL A 431 -6.79 12.31 -12.38
CA VAL A 431 -7.36 11.39 -13.41
C VAL A 431 -6.33 10.34 -13.83
N ALA A 432 -5.09 10.74 -14.14
CA ALA A 432 -4.07 9.79 -14.56
C ALA A 432 -3.73 8.76 -13.47
N ILE A 433 -3.71 9.20 -12.20
CA ILE A 433 -3.51 8.31 -11.04
C ILE A 433 -4.72 7.37 -10.88
N ALA A 434 -5.96 7.87 -10.96
CA ALA A 434 -7.15 7.04 -10.84
C ALA A 434 -7.27 5.99 -11.96
N ASP A 435 -6.85 6.33 -13.18
CA ASP A 435 -6.77 5.36 -14.28
C ASP A 435 -5.76 4.25 -13.96
N ALA A 436 -4.57 4.62 -13.45
CA ALA A 436 -3.55 3.66 -13.03
C ALA A 436 -4.00 2.79 -11.85
N GLU A 437 -4.72 3.35 -10.87
CA GLU A 437 -5.33 2.62 -9.75
C GLU A 437 -6.35 1.58 -10.25
N THR A 438 -7.15 1.94 -11.25
CA THR A 438 -8.11 1.01 -11.88
C THR A 438 -7.40 -0.13 -12.60
N LEU A 439 -6.33 0.17 -13.37
CA LEU A 439 -5.52 -0.85 -14.02
C LEU A 439 -4.82 -1.77 -13.01
N ALA A 440 -4.30 -1.21 -11.92
CA ALA A 440 -3.63 -1.98 -10.86
C ALA A 440 -4.61 -2.88 -10.10
N SER A 441 -5.84 -2.41 -9.83
CA SER A 441 -6.87 -3.23 -9.18
C SER A 441 -7.26 -4.44 -10.04
N MET A 442 -7.17 -4.30 -11.37
CA MET A 442 -7.38 -5.39 -12.32
C MET A 442 -6.15 -6.30 -12.50
N GLY A 443 -4.99 -5.96 -11.93
CA GLY A 443 -3.72 -6.66 -12.19
C GLY A 443 -3.19 -6.48 -13.61
N GLN A 444 -3.47 -5.33 -14.23
CA GLN A 444 -3.14 -5.03 -15.63
C GLN A 444 -2.15 -3.87 -15.80
N LEU A 445 -1.88 -3.06 -14.76
CA LEU A 445 -1.04 -1.86 -14.90
C LEU A 445 0.37 -2.21 -15.41
N MET A 446 1.01 -3.24 -14.87
CA MET A 446 2.34 -3.64 -15.37
C MET A 446 2.29 -4.11 -16.82
N ARG A 447 1.23 -4.84 -17.20
CA ARG A 447 1.04 -5.31 -18.58
C ARG A 447 0.86 -4.14 -19.55
N THR A 448 0.02 -3.17 -19.19
CA THR A 448 -0.23 -1.96 -19.99
C THR A 448 1.03 -1.11 -20.14
N LEU A 449 1.85 -1.03 -19.10
CA LEU A 449 3.14 -0.33 -19.14
C LEU A 449 4.24 -1.13 -19.83
N GLU A 450 3.97 -2.36 -20.25
CA GLU A 450 4.96 -3.29 -20.82
C GLU A 450 6.21 -3.44 -19.92
N VAL A 451 6.00 -3.50 -18.61
CA VAL A 451 7.06 -3.68 -17.61
C VAL A 451 6.96 -5.06 -16.98
N SER A 452 8.10 -5.71 -16.82
CA SER A 452 8.17 -7.00 -16.15
C SER A 452 9.54 -7.24 -15.56
N ARG A 453 9.59 -8.08 -14.54
CA ARG A 453 10.86 -8.49 -13.94
C ARG A 453 11.47 -9.61 -14.78
N ALA A 454 12.68 -9.41 -15.32
CA ALA A 454 13.29 -10.37 -16.25
C ALA A 454 13.69 -11.72 -15.62
N ASP A 455 13.83 -11.78 -14.30
CA ASP A 455 14.14 -12.97 -13.50
C ASP A 455 12.89 -13.69 -12.97
N MET A 456 11.69 -13.21 -13.30
CA MET A 456 10.44 -13.88 -12.96
C MET A 456 10.14 -15.01 -13.95
N PRO A 457 9.92 -16.26 -13.48
CA PRO A 457 9.54 -17.36 -14.36
C PRO A 457 8.10 -17.18 -14.87
N SER A 458 7.80 -17.75 -16.03
CA SER A 458 6.42 -17.84 -16.50
C SER A 458 5.67 -18.96 -15.77
N LEU A 459 4.33 -18.91 -15.75
CA LEU A 459 3.52 -20.00 -15.18
C LEU A 459 3.82 -21.36 -15.84
N ALA A 460 4.11 -21.36 -17.15
CA ALA A 460 4.53 -22.56 -17.88
C ALA A 460 5.88 -23.11 -17.40
N ASP A 461 6.81 -22.25 -16.94
CA ASP A 461 8.07 -22.69 -16.33
C ASP A 461 7.85 -23.32 -14.94
N LEU A 462 6.70 -23.04 -14.31
CA LEU A 462 6.28 -23.58 -13.02
C LEU A 462 5.37 -24.81 -13.15
N ASP A 463 5.20 -25.38 -14.36
CA ASP A 463 4.30 -26.52 -14.64
C ASP A 463 2.84 -26.23 -14.23
N SER A 464 2.43 -24.95 -14.34
CA SER A 464 1.08 -24.49 -14.03
C SER A 464 0.43 -23.85 -15.26
N ASP A 465 -0.80 -24.27 -15.57
CA ASP A 465 -1.65 -23.65 -16.60
C ASP A 465 -2.34 -22.37 -16.08
N GLY A 466 -2.11 -22.00 -14.81
CA GLY A 466 -2.78 -20.91 -14.11
C GLY A 466 -4.15 -21.31 -13.56
N VAL A 467 -4.83 -20.35 -12.93
CA VAL A 467 -6.18 -20.55 -12.40
C VAL A 467 -7.19 -20.37 -13.52
N GLU A 468 -7.84 -21.47 -13.96
CA GLU A 468 -9.02 -21.38 -14.82
C GLU A 468 -10.22 -20.90 -14.01
N LEU A 469 -10.68 -19.68 -14.29
CA LEU A 469 -11.79 -19.05 -13.60
C LEU A 469 -13.06 -19.11 -14.46
N ASP A 470 -14.14 -19.59 -13.85
CA ASP A 470 -15.51 -19.22 -14.24
C ASP A 470 -15.99 -18.15 -13.26
N ALA A 471 -15.68 -16.88 -13.58
CA ALA A 471 -15.94 -15.74 -12.69
C ALA A 471 -17.41 -15.68 -12.25
N GLU A 472 -18.36 -15.97 -13.16
CA GLU A 472 -19.80 -15.95 -12.90
C GLU A 472 -20.22 -16.94 -11.80
N THR A 473 -19.50 -18.06 -11.66
CA THR A 473 -19.78 -19.10 -10.67
C THR A 473 -19.06 -18.86 -9.33
N ILE A 474 -17.91 -18.18 -9.36
CA ILE A 474 -17.02 -18.01 -8.20
C ILE A 474 -17.32 -16.72 -7.44
N CYS A 475 -17.63 -15.64 -8.14
CA CYS A 475 -17.83 -14.30 -7.60
C CYS A 475 -18.85 -13.50 -8.42
N SER A 476 -19.87 -12.92 -7.76
CA SER A 476 -20.81 -12.06 -8.48
C SER A 476 -20.18 -10.73 -8.89
N ASP A 477 -20.33 -10.38 -10.17
CA ASP A 477 -19.86 -9.14 -10.82
C ASP A 477 -20.75 -7.92 -10.58
N GLN A 478 -21.84 -8.08 -9.82
CA GLN A 478 -22.84 -7.05 -9.63
C GLN A 478 -22.21 -5.81 -8.97
N ALA A 479 -22.36 -4.68 -9.65
CA ALA A 479 -21.85 -3.39 -9.23
C ALA A 479 -22.97 -2.33 -9.22
N PRO A 480 -22.98 -1.43 -8.23
CA PRO A 480 -23.87 -0.28 -8.27
C PRO A 480 -23.58 0.55 -9.53
N ALA A 481 -24.63 1.08 -10.15
CA ALA A 481 -24.47 1.94 -11.31
C ALA A 481 -23.74 3.24 -10.90
N ASN A 482 -22.84 3.69 -11.76
CA ASN A 482 -22.26 5.03 -11.64
C ASN A 482 -23.35 6.09 -11.84
N TYR A 483 -23.16 7.25 -11.24
CA TYR A 483 -24.04 8.41 -11.39
C TYR A 483 -23.31 9.54 -12.11
N SER A 484 -24.00 10.22 -13.01
CA SER A 484 -23.56 11.48 -13.62
C SER A 484 -24.15 12.69 -12.90
N LEU A 485 -23.64 13.89 -13.17
CA LEU A 485 -24.29 15.11 -12.69
C LEU A 485 -25.75 15.21 -13.18
N GLU A 486 -26.05 14.72 -14.38
CA GLU A 486 -27.42 14.69 -14.93
C GLU A 486 -28.35 13.80 -14.11
N ASP A 487 -27.86 12.66 -13.60
CA ASP A 487 -28.60 11.75 -12.73
C ASP A 487 -28.89 12.38 -11.36
N LEU A 488 -27.92 13.12 -10.81
CA LEU A 488 -28.04 13.76 -9.50
C LEU A 488 -28.96 14.99 -9.50
N VAL A 489 -28.93 15.76 -10.59
CA VAL A 489 -29.73 16.98 -10.73
C VAL A 489 -31.17 16.66 -11.17
N GLY A 490 -31.42 15.43 -11.61
CA GLY A 490 -32.65 15.02 -12.27
C GLY A 490 -32.89 15.84 -13.54
N SER A 491 -33.94 15.53 -14.31
CA SER A 491 -34.32 16.36 -15.45
C SER A 491 -34.88 17.72 -14.99
N THR A 492 -34.05 18.61 -14.45
CA THR A 492 -34.37 20.04 -14.36
C THR A 492 -34.13 20.70 -15.71
N SER A 493 -34.77 20.15 -16.74
CA SER A 493 -35.09 20.91 -17.94
C SER A 493 -36.20 21.89 -17.59
N ASN A 494 -35.82 23.04 -17.03
CA ASN A 494 -36.65 24.23 -17.05
C ASN A 494 -35.77 25.44 -17.37
N GLY A 495 -35.82 25.87 -18.63
CA GLY A 495 -35.66 27.29 -18.96
C GLY A 495 -34.35 27.74 -19.60
N ALA A 496 -33.88 27.08 -20.66
CA ALA A 496 -33.17 27.77 -21.73
C ALA A 496 -33.55 27.12 -23.06
N SER A 497 -34.66 27.58 -23.62
CA SER A 497 -35.16 27.21 -24.94
C SER A 497 -34.10 27.47 -26.02
N SER A 498 -33.56 26.40 -26.60
CA SER A 498 -33.13 26.43 -28.00
C SER A 498 -34.24 25.77 -28.83
N GLU A 499 -34.95 26.59 -29.58
CA GLU A 499 -35.85 26.11 -30.62
C GLU A 499 -35.00 25.44 -31.72
N GLY A 500 -35.10 24.12 -31.82
CA GLY A 500 -34.39 23.30 -32.80
C GLY A 500 -35.16 22.02 -33.11
N ARG A 501 -36.21 22.17 -33.91
CA ARG A 501 -37.12 21.12 -34.42
C ARG A 501 -36.37 20.05 -35.22
N THR A 502 -36.58 18.75 -34.94
CA THR A 502 -36.95 17.64 -35.89
C THR A 502 -36.70 16.26 -35.22
N THR A 503 -37.74 15.49 -34.85
CA THR A 503 -38.46 14.39 -35.57
C THR A 503 -38.17 12.98 -35.02
N SER A 504 -39.14 12.47 -34.26
CA SER A 504 -39.85 11.17 -34.39
C SER A 504 -39.08 9.84 -34.56
N SER A 505 -39.31 8.91 -33.62
CA SER A 505 -39.91 7.57 -33.84
C SER A 505 -40.17 6.92 -32.47
N VAL A 506 -41.42 6.86 -31.98
CA VAL A 506 -42.36 5.72 -32.08
C VAL A 506 -41.75 4.37 -31.65
N GLY A 507 -42.23 3.86 -30.52
CA GLY A 507 -42.07 2.49 -30.04
C GLY A 507 -43.03 2.24 -28.88
N THR A 508 -44.21 1.72 -29.22
CA THR A 508 -45.28 1.30 -28.31
C THR A 508 -44.84 0.08 -27.50
N ASP A 509 -45.24 0.00 -26.22
CA ASP A 509 -46.09 -1.11 -25.78
C ASP A 509 -46.79 -0.83 -24.44
N ASN A 510 -48.08 -1.20 -24.44
CA ASN A 510 -49.01 -1.14 -23.33
C ASN A 510 -48.80 -2.34 -22.40
N ALA A 511 -48.88 -2.12 -21.09
CA ALA A 511 -49.56 -3.05 -20.20
C ALA A 511 -50.19 -2.28 -19.04
N VAL A 512 -51.51 -2.25 -19.07
CA VAL A 512 -52.40 -1.86 -17.98
C VAL A 512 -52.37 -2.98 -16.95
N ASP A 513 -52.18 -2.65 -15.67
CA ASP A 513 -52.97 -3.29 -14.64
C ASP A 513 -53.23 -2.38 -13.44
N THR A 514 -54.50 -2.37 -13.08
CA THR A 514 -55.12 -1.58 -12.03
C THR A 514 -55.25 -2.39 -10.73
N PHE A 515 -55.40 -1.65 -9.63
CA PHE A 515 -56.11 -2.00 -8.39
C PHE A 515 -55.37 -2.74 -7.27
N SER A 516 -55.14 -2.06 -6.14
CA SER A 516 -56.02 -2.13 -4.96
C SER A 516 -55.34 -1.59 -3.69
N VAL A 517 -56.08 -0.75 -2.96
CA VAL A 517 -55.79 -0.26 -1.61
C VAL A 517 -56.15 -1.32 -0.57
N ALA A 518 -55.36 -1.45 0.50
CA ALA A 518 -55.83 -1.94 1.81
C ALA A 518 -54.96 -1.37 2.94
N GLU A 519 -55.62 -0.64 3.85
CA GLU A 519 -55.14 -0.24 5.17
C GLU A 519 -55.03 -1.44 6.12
N GLY A 520 -54.18 -1.37 7.15
CA GLY A 520 -54.46 -2.10 8.39
C GLY A 520 -53.30 -2.53 9.29
N THR A 521 -53.13 -1.75 10.36
CA THR A 521 -52.93 -2.20 11.76
C THR A 521 -51.55 -2.62 12.27
N SER A 522 -51.03 -1.71 13.12
CA SER A 522 -50.17 -1.89 14.28
C SER A 522 -50.61 -3.03 15.22
N ASN A 523 -49.64 -3.86 15.65
CA ASN A 523 -49.61 -4.35 17.03
C ASN A 523 -48.22 -4.88 17.41
N THR A 524 -47.57 -4.18 18.36
CA THR A 524 -46.34 -4.55 19.06
C THR A 524 -46.62 -5.48 20.24
N MET A 525 -45.91 -6.62 20.32
CA MET A 525 -45.72 -7.40 21.55
C MET A 525 -44.23 -7.55 21.88
N LYS A 526 -43.96 -7.75 23.18
CA LYS A 526 -42.77 -7.38 23.94
C LYS A 526 -41.92 -8.62 24.30
N GLY A 527 -40.64 -8.63 23.88
CA GLY A 527 -39.44 -9.26 24.49
C GLY A 527 -39.35 -10.80 24.63
N PRO A 528 -38.15 -11.39 24.89
CA PRO A 528 -36.92 -10.76 25.39
C PRO A 528 -35.62 -11.00 24.58
N SER A 529 -34.70 -10.05 24.80
CA SER A 529 -33.26 -9.90 24.52
C SER A 529 -32.36 -11.13 24.26
N THR A 530 -31.38 -10.96 23.36
CA THR A 530 -29.94 -11.12 23.68
C THR A 530 -29.01 -10.48 22.62
N PHE A 531 -28.12 -9.61 23.12
CA PHE A 531 -26.85 -9.07 22.59
C PHE A 531 -26.81 -8.33 21.25
N THR A 532 -26.82 -6.98 21.33
CA THR A 532 -26.51 -6.04 20.25
C THR A 532 -25.07 -5.51 20.38
N ASP A 533 -24.43 -5.37 19.21
CA ASP A 533 -23.09 -4.84 18.94
C ASP A 533 -23.10 -3.29 18.84
N GLU A 534 -23.79 -2.64 19.78
CA GLU A 534 -24.19 -1.23 19.64
C GLU A 534 -23.72 -0.38 20.82
N LEU A 535 -22.40 -0.21 20.99
CA LEU A 535 -21.84 0.75 21.95
C LEU A 535 -20.51 1.35 21.47
N VAL A 536 -20.50 2.13 20.38
CA VAL A 536 -19.36 3.05 20.11
C VAL A 536 -19.79 4.47 19.70
N ASN A 537 -21.08 4.81 19.72
CA ASN A 537 -21.52 6.18 19.43
C ASN A 537 -22.53 6.70 20.45
N THR A 538 -22.09 6.88 21.69
CA THR A 538 -22.86 7.64 22.68
C THR A 538 -22.55 9.13 22.51
N THR A 539 -23.42 9.85 21.78
CA THR A 539 -23.40 11.31 21.73
C THR A 539 -24.18 11.88 22.92
N PRO A 540 -23.56 12.61 23.86
CA PRO A 540 -24.31 13.30 24.92
C PRO A 540 -24.90 14.61 24.38
N ALA A 541 -26.17 14.85 24.68
CA ALA A 541 -27.02 15.88 24.07
C ALA A 541 -26.77 17.34 24.50
N SER A 542 -25.55 17.74 24.87
CA SER A 542 -25.33 19.12 25.37
C SER A 542 -23.96 19.75 25.10
N ALA A 543 -23.18 19.29 24.11
CA ALA A 543 -21.91 19.93 23.73
C ALA A 543 -21.99 20.50 22.31
N ASN A 544 -21.61 21.76 22.12
CA ASN A 544 -21.56 22.43 20.81
C ASN A 544 -20.17 22.33 20.15
N ALA A 545 -19.13 22.03 20.93
CA ALA A 545 -17.77 21.82 20.43
C ALA A 545 -17.05 20.75 21.27
N PHE A 546 -16.06 20.09 20.65
CA PHE A 546 -15.24 19.06 21.30
C PHE A 546 -13.76 19.47 21.28
N LEU A 547 -13.06 19.23 22.39
CA LEU A 547 -11.61 19.37 22.50
C LEU A 547 -10.98 17.98 22.49
N GLN A 548 -10.04 17.72 21.59
CA GLN A 548 -9.28 16.46 21.61
C GLN A 548 -8.19 16.55 22.68
N VAL A 549 -8.16 15.57 23.58
CA VAL A 549 -7.22 15.52 24.72
C VAL A 549 -6.09 14.51 24.47
N ALA A 550 -6.38 13.39 23.82
CA ALA A 550 -5.39 12.36 23.48
C ALA A 550 -5.82 11.54 22.25
N ALA A 551 -4.84 10.97 21.54
CA ALA A 551 -5.05 9.92 20.55
C ALA A 551 -4.24 8.69 20.99
N LEU A 552 -4.92 7.55 21.15
CA LEU A 552 -4.34 6.33 21.69
C LEU A 552 -4.46 5.18 20.70
N SER A 553 -3.46 4.31 20.61
CA SER A 553 -3.46 3.14 19.72
C SER A 553 -4.28 1.96 20.24
N SER A 554 -4.88 2.07 21.43
CA SER A 554 -5.66 1.01 22.08
C SER A 554 -7.03 1.52 22.54
N GLN A 555 -8.08 0.81 22.14
CA GLN A 555 -9.47 1.11 22.52
C GLN A 555 -9.65 1.07 24.04
N ALA A 556 -9.11 0.03 24.69
CA ALA A 556 -9.25 -0.15 26.13
C ALA A 556 -8.61 1.00 26.91
N SER A 557 -7.47 1.49 26.44
CA SER A 557 -6.79 2.65 27.04
C SER A 557 -7.57 3.95 26.81
N ALA A 558 -8.19 4.11 25.63
CA ALA A 558 -9.01 5.28 25.32
C ALA A 558 -10.30 5.33 26.15
N VAL A 559 -10.98 4.20 26.33
CA VAL A 559 -12.18 4.11 27.18
C VAL A 559 -11.84 4.36 28.65
N ALA A 560 -10.73 3.80 29.16
CA ALA A 560 -10.29 4.05 30.53
C ALA A 560 -9.95 5.55 30.79
N LEU A 561 -9.33 6.20 29.79
CA LEU A 561 -9.05 7.64 29.86
C LEU A 561 -10.34 8.47 29.78
N GLN A 562 -11.28 8.08 28.91
CA GLN A 562 -12.60 8.70 28.81
C GLN A 562 -13.31 8.72 30.17
N GLU A 563 -13.45 7.55 30.83
CA GLU A 563 -14.12 7.43 32.13
C GLU A 563 -13.43 8.28 33.21
N THR A 564 -12.10 8.34 33.17
CA THR A 564 -11.31 9.14 34.11
C THR A 564 -11.59 10.64 33.93
N LEU A 565 -11.60 11.11 32.68
CA LEU A 565 -11.86 12.51 32.35
C LEU A 565 -13.30 12.93 32.64
N GLU A 566 -14.28 12.08 32.31
CA GLU A 566 -15.69 12.31 32.61
C GLU A 566 -15.91 12.48 34.12
N LYS A 567 -15.27 11.64 34.93
CA LYS A 567 -15.35 11.72 36.40
C LYS A 567 -14.64 12.93 36.99
N GLN A 568 -13.51 13.35 36.42
CA GLN A 568 -12.72 14.47 36.94
C GLN A 568 -13.29 15.84 36.55
N LEU A 569 -13.82 15.94 35.32
CA LEU A 569 -14.26 17.20 34.73
C LEU A 569 -15.78 17.39 34.80
N ASN A 570 -16.53 16.34 35.17
CA ASN A 570 -18.00 16.36 35.23
C ASN A 570 -18.62 16.91 33.93
N THR A 571 -18.06 16.52 32.79
CA THR A 571 -18.50 16.93 31.46
C THR A 571 -18.58 15.71 30.55
N SER A 572 -19.36 15.84 29.49
CA SER A 572 -19.54 14.82 28.46
C SER A 572 -18.24 14.54 27.71
N THR A 573 -17.87 13.26 27.59
CA THR A 573 -16.71 12.82 26.83
C THR A 573 -17.11 11.77 25.79
N ARG A 574 -16.33 11.63 24.71
CA ARG A 574 -16.52 10.59 23.69
C ARG A 574 -15.18 10.07 23.19
N VAL A 575 -15.18 8.85 22.67
CA VAL A 575 -14.05 8.26 21.94
C VAL A 575 -14.44 8.11 20.49
N VAL A 576 -13.61 8.63 19.59
CA VAL A 576 -13.80 8.51 18.13
C VAL A 576 -12.66 7.68 17.56
N ASN A 577 -12.98 6.64 16.79
CA ASN A 577 -11.99 5.89 16.03
C ASN A 577 -11.77 6.58 14.68
N ASP A 578 -10.52 6.92 14.39
CA ASP A 578 -10.08 7.53 13.15
C ASP A 578 -8.77 6.88 12.72
N GLY A 579 -8.83 6.02 11.69
CA GLY A 579 -7.64 5.37 11.11
C GLY A 579 -6.83 4.50 12.07
N GLY A 580 -7.47 3.84 13.05
CA GLY A 580 -6.78 2.98 14.02
C GLY A 580 -6.23 3.71 15.25
N LEU A 581 -6.49 5.02 15.37
CA LEU A 581 -6.26 5.81 16.57
C LEU A 581 -7.59 6.16 17.25
N TYR A 582 -7.66 5.88 18.54
CA TYR A 582 -8.79 6.20 19.41
C TYR A 582 -8.60 7.58 20.03
N ARG A 583 -9.30 8.57 19.49
CA ARG A 583 -9.24 9.97 19.91
C ARG A 583 -10.23 10.21 21.06
N VAL A 584 -9.73 10.57 22.24
CA VAL A 584 -10.54 10.93 23.40
C VAL A 584 -10.86 12.42 23.33
N GLN A 585 -12.14 12.75 23.27
CA GLN A 585 -12.65 14.10 23.10
C GLN A 585 -13.56 14.50 24.26
N VAL A 586 -13.44 15.75 24.71
CA VAL A 586 -14.19 16.31 25.84
C VAL A 586 -15.08 17.44 25.32
N GLY A 587 -16.37 17.40 25.63
CA GLY A 587 -17.35 18.38 25.21
C GLY A 587 -17.25 19.69 26.01
N THR A 588 -17.38 20.81 25.32
CA THR A 588 -17.45 22.16 25.91
C THR A 588 -18.64 22.94 25.34
N THR A 589 -19.15 23.89 26.12
CA THR A 589 -20.02 24.97 25.62
C THR A 589 -19.14 26.11 25.12
N ASP A 590 -19.50 26.73 23.99
CA ASP A 590 -18.62 27.63 23.22
C ASP A 590 -18.05 28.83 24.01
N ASP A 591 -18.71 29.24 25.10
CA ASP A 591 -18.30 30.38 25.91
C ASP A 591 -17.23 30.07 26.99
N ALA A 592 -16.85 28.80 27.20
CA ALA A 592 -15.95 28.37 28.29
C ALA A 592 -14.57 27.83 27.84
N ALA A 593 -14.28 27.78 26.54
CA ALA A 593 -13.10 27.11 25.99
C ALA A 593 -11.73 27.57 26.57
N PRO A 594 -11.48 28.88 26.86
CA PRO A 594 -10.20 29.33 27.42
C PRO A 594 -9.97 28.96 28.90
N ASP A 595 -11.03 28.99 29.72
CA ASP A 595 -10.96 28.59 31.13
C ASP A 595 -10.83 27.06 31.26
N PHE A 596 -11.47 26.33 30.34
CA PHE A 596 -11.43 24.87 30.30
C PHE A 596 -10.06 24.33 29.83
N ARG A 597 -9.39 25.00 28.88
CA ARG A 597 -7.99 24.69 28.52
C ARG A 597 -7.03 24.88 29.69
N ARG A 598 -7.26 25.87 30.55
CA ARG A 598 -6.46 26.07 31.77
C ARG A 598 -6.62 24.90 32.75
N GLN A 599 -7.85 24.41 32.95
CA GLN A 599 -8.09 23.22 33.79
C GLN A 599 -7.44 21.95 33.24
N LEU A 600 -7.49 21.74 31.91
CA LEU A 600 -6.81 20.61 31.26
C LEU A 600 -5.29 20.71 31.36
N SER A 601 -4.73 21.92 31.23
CA SER A 601 -3.30 22.17 31.45
C SER A 601 -2.87 21.91 32.89
N ASP A 602 -3.68 22.29 33.88
CA ASP A 602 -3.41 22.03 35.31
C ASP A 602 -3.43 20.52 35.63
N LEU A 603 -4.17 19.73 34.83
CA LEU A 603 -4.21 18.27 34.89
C LEU A 603 -3.10 17.59 34.06
N GLY A 604 -2.22 18.36 33.41
CA GLY A 604 -1.07 17.87 32.64
C GLY A 604 -1.33 17.66 31.15
N TYR A 605 -2.49 18.05 30.62
CA TYR A 605 -2.87 17.91 29.21
C TYR A 605 -2.64 19.22 28.45
N VAL A 606 -1.38 19.49 28.09
CA VAL A 606 -0.92 20.79 27.56
C VAL A 606 -1.26 21.01 26.07
N GLU A 607 -1.60 19.94 25.33
CA GLU A 607 -1.80 19.97 23.86
C GLU A 607 -3.27 19.79 23.42
N ALA A 608 -4.26 20.16 24.22
CA ALA A 608 -5.67 20.04 23.83
C ALA A 608 -6.06 21.10 22.77
N PHE A 609 -6.54 20.66 21.59
CA PHE A 609 -6.98 21.53 20.49
C PHE A 609 -8.47 21.35 20.16
N ILE A 610 -9.11 22.40 19.64
CA ILE A 610 -10.54 22.39 19.27
C ILE A 610 -10.71 21.58 18.00
N VAL A 611 -11.64 20.63 18.04
CA VAL A 611 -12.13 19.90 16.87
C VAL A 611 -13.55 20.39 16.63
N SER A 612 -13.76 21.14 15.54
CA SER A 612 -15.12 21.46 15.09
C SER A 612 -15.82 20.15 14.71
N SER A 613 -17.04 19.97 15.21
CA SER A 613 -17.88 18.80 14.91
C SER A 613 -18.15 18.63 13.43
#